data_AF-A0A1A9AL58-F1
#
_entry.id   AF-A0A1A9AL58-F1
#
_cell.length_a   1.000
_cell.length_b   1.000
_cell.length_c   1.000
_cell.angle_alpha   90.00
_cell.angle_beta   90.00
_cell.angle_gamma   90.00
#
_symmetry.space_group_name_H-M   'P 1'
#
loop_
_entity.id
_entity.type
_entity.pdbx_description
1 polymer ?
#
loop_
_entity_poly.entity_id
_entity_poly.type
_entity_poly.pdbx_seq_one_letter_code
_entity_poly.pdbx_strand_id
1 'polypeptide(L)'
;MAYRVDVLKNNLQSVQYDIFLNNPVSICPQCTLCDVKSQKYINEPWFKFFCYQFVKNLETTITVNKNITQEKRENRCNNLIYWMYNRIETFYRNSSLKNNENVIPELLRVWKDFNDSVLNNDSYAKCQIPDISKFINLKEMKRKKIMSNYCENYSFFKKLNDFTEFENCHIYYDYFKDSLKIWPEEEKNDYMKKGDYEKLKEPDPKLIYEIKEIPVSEFSFSDKRAIILILFSLWGIFLTLLFLYKMTPFRSWISSKLGKKKIIKDSFNEQSDDETLDDVYESMDRNMENAEYSISYNTDWNSAR
;
A
#
# COMPACT_ATOMS: atom_id res chain seq x y z
N MET A 1 -6.60 -13.49 -3.45
CA MET A 1 -5.66 -12.41 -3.83
C MET A 1 -4.28 -12.58 -3.20
N ALA A 2 -4.14 -12.66 -1.87
CA ALA A 2 -2.85 -12.78 -1.16
C ALA A 2 -1.88 -13.84 -1.75
N TYR A 3 -2.33 -15.09 -1.95
CA TYR A 3 -1.52 -16.16 -2.56
C TYR A 3 -0.87 -15.77 -3.90
N ARG A 4 -1.61 -15.09 -4.80
CA ARG A 4 -1.08 -14.61 -6.09
C ARG A 4 0.04 -13.60 -5.88
N VAL A 5 -0.11 -12.70 -4.91
CA VAL A 5 0.91 -11.69 -4.56
C VAL A 5 2.15 -12.35 -3.95
N ASP A 6 1.98 -13.35 -3.10
CA ASP A 6 3.08 -14.10 -2.49
C ASP A 6 3.91 -14.89 -3.51
N VAL A 7 3.26 -15.54 -4.47
CA VAL A 7 3.94 -16.21 -5.59
C VAL A 7 4.70 -15.20 -6.47
N LEU A 8 4.08 -14.06 -6.81
CA LEU A 8 4.69 -13.06 -7.69
C LEU A 8 5.90 -12.37 -7.01
N LYS A 9 5.78 -11.94 -5.75
CA LYS A 9 6.82 -11.16 -5.06
C LYS A 9 8.12 -11.94 -4.83
N ASN A 10 8.06 -13.27 -4.79
CA ASN A 10 9.22 -14.13 -4.57
C ASN A 10 10.16 -14.19 -5.79
N ASN A 11 9.61 -14.03 -6.99
CA ASN A 11 10.37 -14.17 -8.25
C ASN A 11 10.43 -12.89 -9.10
N LEU A 12 9.49 -11.96 -8.93
CA LEU A 12 9.41 -10.71 -9.70
C LEU A 12 9.89 -9.51 -8.87
N GLN A 13 11.13 -9.09 -9.11
CA GLN A 13 11.75 -7.94 -8.41
C GLN A 13 10.95 -6.64 -8.63
N SER A 14 10.23 -6.49 -9.74
CA SER A 14 9.39 -5.31 -9.96
C SER A 14 8.20 -5.27 -8.99
N VAL A 15 7.56 -6.43 -8.75
CA VAL A 15 6.41 -6.60 -7.83
C VAL A 15 6.86 -6.43 -6.38
N GLN A 16 8.01 -7.00 -6.01
CA GLN A 16 8.55 -6.88 -4.64
C GLN A 16 8.73 -5.40 -4.22
N TYR A 17 9.19 -4.55 -5.14
CA TYR A 17 9.36 -3.12 -4.90
C TYR A 17 8.03 -2.36 -4.88
N ASP A 18 7.09 -2.68 -5.77
CA ASP A 18 5.74 -2.10 -5.74
C ASP A 18 5.03 -2.40 -4.40
N ILE A 19 5.30 -3.56 -3.78
CA ILE A 19 4.86 -3.88 -2.41
C ILE A 19 5.59 -3.00 -1.39
N PHE A 20 6.93 -2.89 -1.44
CA PHE A 20 7.70 -2.06 -0.51
C PHE A 20 7.22 -0.60 -0.47
N LEU A 21 6.86 -0.01 -1.61
CA LEU A 21 6.33 1.36 -1.68
C LEU A 21 4.98 1.54 -0.96
N ASN A 22 4.27 0.47 -0.64
CA ASN A 22 2.96 0.50 0.02
C ASN A 22 2.98 -0.11 1.44
N ASN A 23 4.13 -0.56 1.93
CA ASN A 23 4.26 -1.07 3.30
C ASN A 23 4.13 0.07 4.32
N PRO A 24 3.41 -0.13 5.45
CA PRO A 24 3.23 0.91 6.46
C PRO A 24 4.54 1.38 7.08
N VAL A 25 4.59 2.65 7.48
CA VAL A 25 5.76 3.26 8.12
C VAL A 25 5.91 2.76 9.56
N SER A 26 6.86 1.84 9.79
CA SER A 26 7.20 1.35 11.13
C SER A 26 8.40 2.06 11.75
N ILE A 27 9.47 2.29 10.97
CA ILE A 27 10.71 2.94 11.40
C ILE A 27 11.20 3.83 10.25
N CYS A 28 11.33 5.14 10.49
CA CYS A 28 11.75 6.12 9.48
C CYS A 28 12.63 7.23 10.09
N PRO A 29 13.96 7.04 10.19
CA PRO A 29 14.87 8.02 10.77
C PRO A 29 14.83 9.40 10.10
N GLN A 30 14.59 9.45 8.78
CA GLN A 30 14.54 10.71 8.01
C GLN A 30 13.15 11.36 7.99
N CYS A 31 12.10 10.76 8.58
CA CYS A 31 10.73 11.31 8.48
C CYS A 31 10.56 12.67 9.16
N THR A 32 11.48 13.10 10.03
CA THR A 32 11.52 14.46 10.57
C THR A 32 11.71 15.55 9.50
N LEU A 33 12.15 15.19 8.28
CA LEU A 33 12.15 16.10 7.12
C LEU A 33 10.73 16.56 6.74
N CYS A 34 9.71 15.78 7.08
CA CYS A 34 8.29 16.15 6.90
C CYS A 34 7.76 17.08 7.99
N ASP A 35 8.46 17.24 9.12
CA ASP A 35 8.03 18.09 10.24
C ASP A 35 8.42 19.58 10.04
N VAL A 36 8.77 19.97 8.80
CA VAL A 36 9.45 21.21 8.43
C VAL A 36 8.99 21.67 7.02
N LYS A 37 8.50 22.89 6.75
CA LYS A 37 8.25 24.08 7.60
C LYS A 37 7.09 24.96 7.10
N SER A 38 6.20 24.43 6.26
CA SER A 38 5.22 25.19 5.46
C SER A 38 3.93 25.51 6.22
N GLN A 39 3.66 26.80 6.48
CA GLN A 39 2.44 27.27 7.19
C GLN A 39 1.14 26.69 6.64
N LYS A 40 1.12 26.28 5.36
CA LYS A 40 -0.05 25.76 4.66
C LYS A 40 -0.41 24.30 4.99
N TYR A 41 0.56 23.45 5.37
CA TYR A 41 0.32 22.00 5.56
C TYR A 41 0.82 21.44 6.90
N ILE A 42 1.44 22.25 7.76
CA ILE A 42 1.96 21.82 9.08
C ILE A 42 0.91 21.07 9.92
N ASN A 43 -0.38 21.40 9.77
CA ASN A 43 -1.48 20.85 10.57
C ASN A 43 -2.34 19.79 9.84
N GLU A 44 -2.01 19.41 8.60
CA GLU A 44 -2.81 18.49 7.78
C GLU A 44 -2.41 17.02 8.05
N PRO A 45 -3.19 16.20 8.78
CA PRO A 45 -2.75 14.88 9.22
C PRO A 45 -2.47 13.93 8.05
N TRP A 46 -3.32 13.99 7.01
CA TRP A 46 -3.16 13.19 5.80
C TRP A 46 -1.84 13.50 5.07
N PHE A 47 -1.41 14.77 5.05
CA PHE A 47 -0.15 15.16 4.42
C PHE A 47 1.03 14.59 5.21
N LYS A 48 0.94 14.62 6.55
CA LYS A 48 1.96 14.04 7.43
C LYS A 48 2.10 12.52 7.19
N PHE A 49 1.00 11.76 7.18
CA PHE A 49 1.03 10.33 6.86
C PHE A 49 1.59 10.06 5.46
N PHE A 50 1.16 10.81 4.44
CA PHE A 50 1.66 10.68 3.08
C PHE A 50 3.17 10.96 3.00
N CYS A 51 3.61 12.08 3.57
CA CYS A 51 5.00 12.53 3.51
C CYS A 51 5.92 11.54 4.23
N TYR A 52 5.50 11.02 5.39
CA TYR A 52 6.24 9.99 6.12
C TYR A 52 6.41 8.72 5.27
N GLN A 53 5.33 8.26 4.62
CA GLN A 53 5.40 7.13 3.69
C GLN A 53 6.33 7.41 2.50
N PHE A 54 6.28 8.62 1.95
CA PHE A 54 7.12 9.03 0.84
C PHE A 54 8.61 9.08 1.21
N VAL A 55 8.98 9.67 2.36
CA VAL A 55 10.35 9.64 2.88
C VAL A 55 10.80 8.21 3.18
N LYS A 56 9.93 7.37 3.73
CA LYS A 56 10.27 5.95 3.95
C LYS A 56 10.53 5.21 2.65
N ASN A 57 9.78 5.54 1.60
CA ASN A 57 9.97 5.00 0.27
C ASN A 57 11.28 5.49 -0.37
N LEU A 58 11.71 6.73 -0.11
CA LEU A 58 13.01 7.25 -0.52
C LEU A 58 14.18 6.47 0.14
N GLU A 59 14.15 6.25 1.45
CA GLU A 59 15.12 5.40 2.18
C GLU A 59 15.22 3.99 1.58
N THR A 60 14.05 3.39 1.31
CA THR A 60 13.93 2.04 0.77
C THR A 60 14.46 1.97 -0.65
N THR A 61 14.19 2.99 -1.46
CA THR A 61 14.67 3.09 -2.85
C THR A 61 16.19 3.15 -2.91
N ILE A 62 16.83 3.97 -2.08
CA ILE A 62 18.31 4.00 -1.98
C ILE A 62 18.85 2.62 -1.61
N THR A 63 18.24 1.96 -0.62
CA THR A 63 18.69 0.65 -0.14
C THR A 63 18.62 -0.41 -1.23
N VAL A 64 17.51 -0.48 -1.97
CA VAL A 64 17.31 -1.41 -3.10
C VAL A 64 18.25 -1.06 -4.27
N ASN A 65 18.53 0.22 -4.50
CA ASN A 65 19.35 0.69 -5.61
C ASN A 65 20.85 0.37 -5.48
N LYS A 66 21.38 0.07 -4.28
CA LYS A 66 22.83 -0.14 -4.08
C LYS A 66 23.44 -1.26 -4.94
N ASN A 67 22.68 -2.33 -5.18
CA ASN A 67 23.19 -3.57 -5.79
C ASN A 67 22.58 -3.88 -7.18
N ILE A 68 22.08 -2.87 -7.89
CA ILE A 68 21.42 -3.06 -9.21
C ILE A 68 22.01 -2.13 -10.29
N THR A 69 21.82 -2.50 -11.56
CA THR A 69 22.29 -1.74 -12.73
C THR A 69 21.67 -0.34 -12.80
N GLN A 70 22.33 0.60 -13.48
CA GLN A 70 21.83 1.97 -13.63
C GLN A 70 20.41 2.01 -14.22
N GLU A 71 20.17 1.26 -15.31
CA GLU A 71 18.85 1.11 -15.93
C GLU A 71 17.78 0.65 -14.93
N LYS A 72 18.09 -0.34 -14.08
CA LYS A 72 17.17 -0.77 -13.01
C LYS A 72 16.94 0.33 -11.98
N ARG A 73 17.98 1.09 -11.57
CA ARG A 73 17.83 2.23 -10.64
C ARG A 73 16.92 3.31 -11.23
N GLU A 74 17.10 3.65 -12.51
CA GLU A 74 16.25 4.62 -13.23
C GLU A 74 14.79 4.15 -13.29
N ASN A 75 14.55 2.87 -13.57
CA ASN A 75 13.22 2.27 -13.49
C ASN A 75 12.62 2.33 -12.07
N ARG A 76 13.41 2.09 -11.01
CA ARG A 76 12.94 2.22 -9.61
C ARG A 76 12.55 3.65 -9.27
N CYS A 77 13.35 4.62 -9.70
CA CYS A 77 13.06 6.04 -9.52
C CYS A 77 11.79 6.45 -10.28
N ASN A 78 11.62 6.05 -11.54
CA ASN A 78 10.41 6.32 -12.31
C ASN A 78 9.16 5.70 -11.66
N ASN A 79 9.26 4.50 -11.10
CA ASN A 79 8.18 3.85 -10.36
C ASN A 79 7.83 4.60 -9.06
N LEU A 80 8.82 5.13 -8.33
CA LEU A 80 8.60 5.96 -7.15
C LEU A 80 7.89 7.29 -7.51
N ILE A 81 8.32 7.94 -8.59
CA ILE A 81 7.70 9.19 -9.09
C ILE A 81 6.23 8.91 -9.48
N TYR A 82 5.96 7.81 -10.18
CA TYR A 82 4.59 7.38 -10.47
C TYR A 82 3.79 7.08 -9.21
N TRP A 83 4.34 6.32 -8.25
CA TRP A 83 3.65 5.98 -7.00
C TRP A 83 3.24 7.24 -6.24
N MET A 84 4.17 8.19 -6.10
CA MET A 84 3.94 9.47 -5.43
C MET A 84 2.78 10.21 -6.10
N TYR A 85 2.83 10.39 -7.42
CA TYR A 85 1.82 11.15 -8.14
C TYR A 85 0.46 10.46 -8.18
N ASN A 86 0.41 9.15 -8.44
CA ASN A 86 -0.81 8.35 -8.46
C ASN A 86 -1.55 8.43 -7.12
N ARG A 87 -0.80 8.35 -6.02
CA ARG A 87 -1.36 8.39 -4.67
C ARG A 87 -1.87 9.80 -4.31
N ILE A 88 -1.16 10.87 -4.71
CA ILE A 88 -1.65 12.26 -4.62
C ILE A 88 -2.96 12.45 -5.41
N GLU A 89 -3.01 12.01 -6.67
CA GLU A 89 -4.23 12.06 -7.51
C GLU A 89 -5.40 11.30 -6.87
N THR A 90 -5.13 10.15 -6.24
CA THR A 90 -6.16 9.36 -5.53
C THR A 90 -6.70 10.11 -4.32
N PHE A 91 -5.84 10.76 -3.52
CA PHE A 91 -6.27 11.62 -2.41
C PHE A 91 -7.10 12.82 -2.87
N TYR A 92 -6.71 13.52 -3.94
CA TYR A 92 -7.47 14.66 -4.47
C TYR A 92 -8.82 14.25 -5.11
N ARG A 93 -8.91 13.07 -5.73
CA ARG A 93 -10.18 12.54 -6.27
C ARG A 93 -11.20 12.23 -5.17
N ASN A 94 -10.71 11.72 -4.05
CA ASN A 94 -11.54 11.22 -2.95
C ASN A 94 -11.80 12.27 -1.85
N SER A 95 -11.31 13.50 -2.00
CA SER A 95 -11.47 14.57 -1.01
C SER A 95 -12.16 15.81 -1.60
N SER A 96 -12.74 16.63 -0.73
CA SER A 96 -13.27 17.96 -1.06
C SER A 96 -12.16 18.99 -1.39
N LEU A 97 -10.89 18.60 -1.27
CA LEU A 97 -9.70 19.46 -1.34
C LEU A 97 -9.28 19.87 -2.76
N LYS A 98 -10.19 19.84 -3.74
CA LYS A 98 -9.93 20.15 -5.17
C LYS A 98 -9.32 21.55 -5.41
N ASN A 99 -9.41 22.45 -4.43
CA ASN A 99 -8.92 23.82 -4.51
C ASN A 99 -7.56 24.05 -3.80
N ASN A 100 -6.98 23.05 -3.14
CA ASN A 100 -5.71 23.23 -2.45
C ASN A 100 -4.53 23.19 -3.42
N GLU A 101 -3.94 24.39 -3.65
CA GLU A 101 -2.81 24.65 -4.56
C GLU A 101 -1.70 23.60 -4.41
N ASN A 102 -0.99 23.30 -5.50
CA ASN A 102 -0.25 22.06 -5.70
C ASN A 102 0.65 21.60 -4.52
N VAL A 103 0.37 20.41 -3.98
CA VAL A 103 1.15 19.74 -2.91
C VAL A 103 2.50 19.20 -3.41
N ILE A 104 2.63 18.98 -4.72
CA ILE A 104 3.84 18.42 -5.35
C ILE A 104 5.11 19.25 -5.04
N PRO A 105 5.14 20.59 -5.23
CA PRO A 105 6.25 21.45 -4.81
C PRO A 105 6.81 21.19 -3.39
N GLU A 106 5.96 20.98 -2.38
CA GLU A 106 6.42 20.70 -1.01
C GLU A 106 7.06 19.31 -0.89
N LEU A 107 6.52 18.31 -1.59
CA LEU A 107 7.10 16.97 -1.63
C LEU A 107 8.44 16.95 -2.40
N LEU A 108 8.58 17.75 -3.46
CA LEU A 108 9.86 17.93 -4.15
C LEU A 108 10.89 18.66 -3.29
N ARG A 109 10.46 19.60 -2.42
CA ARG A 109 11.34 20.19 -1.39
C ARG A 109 11.80 19.13 -0.40
N VAL A 110 10.90 18.31 0.15
CA VAL A 110 11.27 17.20 1.06
C VAL A 110 12.18 16.18 0.37
N TRP A 111 11.97 15.87 -0.91
CA TRP A 111 12.88 15.03 -1.71
C TRP A 111 14.28 15.65 -1.79
N LYS A 112 14.37 16.97 -2.02
CA LYS A 112 15.65 17.67 -2.02
C LYS A 112 16.35 17.57 -0.66
N ASP A 113 15.64 17.95 0.41
CA ASP A 113 16.17 17.93 1.77
C ASP A 113 16.66 16.51 2.18
N PHE A 114 15.97 15.46 1.71
CA PHE A 114 16.40 14.06 1.84
C PHE A 114 17.63 13.71 0.99
N ASN A 115 17.67 14.10 -0.28
CA ASN A 115 18.80 13.84 -1.16
C ASN A 115 20.08 14.54 -0.65
N ASP A 116 19.94 15.69 0.01
CA ASP A 116 21.03 16.43 0.64
C ASP A 116 21.49 15.79 1.97
N SER A 117 20.63 15.07 2.71
CA SER A 117 21.01 14.37 3.97
C SER A 117 21.73 13.03 3.75
N VAL A 118 21.63 12.44 2.55
CA VAL A 118 22.20 11.13 2.22
C VAL A 118 23.69 11.22 1.90
N LEU A 119 24.47 10.39 2.61
CA LEU A 119 25.93 10.27 2.54
C LEU A 119 26.47 10.15 1.10
N ASN A 120 27.63 10.79 0.84
CA ASN A 120 28.29 10.80 -0.46
C ASN A 120 28.49 9.40 -1.07
N ASN A 121 28.83 8.42 -0.23
CA ASN A 121 29.09 7.03 -0.62
C ASN A 121 27.88 6.39 -1.31
N ASP A 122 26.66 6.78 -0.92
CA ASP A 122 25.39 6.26 -1.45
C ASP A 122 24.81 7.16 -2.56
N SER A 123 25.53 8.20 -3.00
CA SER A 123 24.98 9.21 -3.91
C SER A 123 24.62 8.69 -5.30
N TYR A 124 25.20 7.57 -5.73
CA TYR A 124 24.86 6.90 -7.01
C TYR A 124 23.53 6.13 -6.96
N ALA A 125 23.01 5.86 -5.76
CA ALA A 125 21.76 5.14 -5.51
C ALA A 125 20.55 6.08 -5.34
N LYS A 126 20.80 7.40 -5.19
CA LYS A 126 19.77 8.44 -5.12
C LYS A 126 18.95 8.52 -6.41
N CYS A 127 17.70 8.92 -6.27
CA CYS A 127 16.86 9.29 -7.40
C CYS A 127 16.97 10.79 -7.69
N GLN A 128 17.10 11.14 -8.97
CA GLN A 128 17.01 12.52 -9.42
C GLN A 128 15.61 13.07 -9.16
N ILE A 129 15.54 14.32 -8.70
CA ILE A 129 14.28 15.00 -8.43
C ILE A 129 13.57 15.26 -9.78
N PRO A 130 12.31 14.84 -9.95
CA PRO A 130 11.58 15.07 -11.18
C PRO A 130 11.20 16.55 -11.35
N ASP A 131 11.24 17.03 -12.60
CA ASP A 131 10.65 18.31 -12.98
C ASP A 131 9.12 18.29 -12.79
N ILE A 132 8.53 19.43 -12.43
CA ILE A 132 7.09 19.56 -12.17
C ILE A 132 6.25 19.18 -13.40
N SER A 133 6.75 19.43 -14.62
CA SER A 133 6.11 19.04 -15.88
C SER A 133 5.89 17.53 -16.05
N LYS A 134 6.63 16.67 -15.32
CA LYS A 134 6.39 15.22 -15.34
C LYS A 134 5.03 14.85 -14.74
N PHE A 135 4.44 15.70 -13.90
CA PHE A 135 3.18 15.45 -13.19
C PHE A 135 1.94 15.94 -13.93
N ILE A 136 1.91 15.78 -15.26
CA ILE A 136 0.77 16.17 -16.11
C ILE A 136 0.02 14.93 -16.63
N ASN A 137 0.73 13.85 -16.98
CA ASN A 137 0.15 12.71 -17.70
C ASN A 137 0.28 11.39 -16.92
N LEU A 138 -0.54 11.22 -15.87
CA LEU A 138 -0.54 10.01 -15.03
C LEU A 138 -0.79 8.72 -15.85
N LYS A 139 -1.60 8.79 -16.91
CA LYS A 139 -1.92 7.64 -17.78
C LYS A 139 -0.70 7.15 -18.54
N GLU A 140 0.10 8.07 -19.10
CA GLU A 140 1.35 7.75 -19.77
C GLU A 140 2.40 7.22 -18.78
N MET A 141 2.51 7.83 -17.59
CA MET A 141 3.38 7.32 -16.53
C MET A 141 3.02 5.89 -16.10
N LYS A 142 1.72 5.57 -15.96
CA LYS A 142 1.24 4.21 -15.67
C LYS A 142 1.69 3.22 -16.74
N ARG A 143 1.54 3.56 -18.04
CA ARG A 143 2.02 2.72 -19.16
C ARG A 143 3.53 2.51 -19.13
N LYS A 144 4.31 3.59 -18.98
CA LYS A 144 5.78 3.53 -18.89
C LYS A 144 6.24 2.63 -17.73
N LYS A 145 5.65 2.78 -16.54
CA LYS A 145 5.89 1.88 -15.39
C LYS A 145 5.62 0.41 -15.73
N ILE A 146 4.50 0.11 -16.38
CA ILE A 146 4.13 -1.28 -16.73
C ILE A 146 5.15 -1.87 -17.71
N MET A 147 5.61 -1.10 -18.70
CA MET A 147 6.68 -1.55 -19.62
C MET A 147 7.99 -1.78 -18.87
N SER A 148 8.45 -0.84 -18.05
CA SER A 148 9.66 -1.01 -17.24
C SER A 148 9.59 -2.23 -16.33
N ASN A 149 8.45 -2.47 -15.67
CA ASN A 149 8.20 -3.66 -14.86
C ASN A 149 8.27 -4.96 -15.69
N TYR A 150 7.72 -4.95 -16.91
CA TYR A 150 7.81 -6.08 -17.84
C TYR A 150 9.24 -6.33 -18.29
N CYS A 151 9.96 -5.30 -18.75
CA CYS A 151 11.36 -5.41 -19.20
C CYS A 151 12.27 -5.95 -18.08
N GLU A 152 12.10 -5.48 -16.84
CA GLU A 152 12.87 -5.99 -15.70
C GLU A 152 12.62 -7.49 -15.44
N ASN A 153 11.37 -7.93 -15.59
CA ASN A 153 10.97 -9.32 -15.39
C ASN A 153 11.16 -10.21 -16.63
N TYR A 154 11.45 -9.65 -17.81
CA TYR A 154 11.52 -10.39 -19.08
C TYR A 154 12.54 -11.54 -19.03
N SER A 155 13.67 -11.34 -18.35
CA SER A 155 14.68 -12.38 -18.14
C SER A 155 14.19 -13.59 -17.32
N PHE A 156 13.20 -13.39 -16.44
CA PHE A 156 12.52 -14.47 -15.72
C PHE A 156 11.46 -15.12 -16.60
N PHE A 157 10.59 -14.33 -17.25
CA PHE A 157 9.56 -14.86 -18.15
C PHE A 157 10.14 -15.67 -19.33
N LYS A 158 11.28 -15.25 -19.87
CA LYS A 158 11.99 -16.01 -20.90
C LYS A 158 12.39 -17.41 -20.42
N LYS A 159 12.87 -17.54 -19.18
CA LYS A 159 13.22 -18.83 -18.58
C LYS A 159 12.00 -19.72 -18.35
N LEU A 160 10.83 -19.14 -18.04
CA LEU A 160 9.60 -19.93 -17.88
C LEU A 160 9.26 -20.76 -19.12
N ASN A 161 9.58 -20.25 -20.31
CA ASN A 161 9.37 -20.96 -21.58
C ASN A 161 10.31 -22.17 -21.77
N ASP A 162 11.37 -22.28 -20.98
CA ASP A 162 12.34 -23.39 -21.05
C ASP A 162 11.98 -24.55 -20.11
N PHE A 163 10.95 -24.41 -19.25
CA PHE A 163 10.48 -25.46 -18.34
C PHE A 163 9.32 -26.25 -18.93
N THR A 164 9.35 -27.58 -18.79
CA THR A 164 8.21 -28.47 -19.11
C THR A 164 7.09 -28.36 -18.06
N GLU A 165 7.46 -28.16 -16.80
CA GLU A 165 6.56 -27.92 -15.67
C GLU A 165 7.17 -26.82 -14.79
N PHE A 166 6.37 -25.83 -14.41
CA PHE A 166 6.78 -24.77 -13.49
C PHE A 166 5.66 -24.50 -12.48
N GLU A 167 5.98 -24.55 -11.18
CA GLU A 167 5.00 -24.37 -10.13
C GLU A 167 4.35 -22.98 -10.24
N ASN A 168 3.02 -22.93 -10.14
CA ASN A 168 2.24 -21.70 -10.27
C ASN A 168 2.41 -20.95 -11.61
N CYS A 169 2.79 -21.62 -12.71
CA CYS A 169 2.97 -21.00 -14.04
C CYS A 169 1.78 -20.09 -14.45
N HIS A 170 0.54 -20.54 -14.20
CA HIS A 170 -0.68 -19.78 -14.46
C HIS A 170 -0.69 -18.37 -13.81
N ILE A 171 -0.17 -18.22 -12.59
CA ILE A 171 -0.09 -16.92 -11.90
C ILE A 171 0.81 -15.93 -12.65
N TYR A 172 1.94 -16.41 -13.18
CA TYR A 172 2.88 -15.60 -13.95
C TYR A 172 2.34 -15.27 -15.34
N TYR A 173 1.69 -16.25 -16.00
CA TYR A 173 1.01 -16.05 -17.28
C TYR A 173 -0.11 -15.00 -17.16
N ASP A 174 -0.97 -15.10 -16.15
CA ASP A 174 -2.03 -14.12 -15.90
C ASP A 174 -1.45 -12.73 -15.63
N TYR A 175 -0.40 -12.62 -14.80
CA TYR A 175 0.27 -11.34 -14.53
C TYR A 175 0.82 -10.69 -15.81
N PHE A 176 1.42 -11.50 -16.68
CA PHE A 176 1.92 -11.07 -17.98
C PHE A 176 0.77 -10.61 -18.91
N LYS A 177 -0.28 -11.43 -19.02
CA LYS A 177 -1.48 -11.14 -19.85
C LYS A 177 -2.21 -9.88 -19.38
N ASP A 178 -2.36 -9.69 -18.08
CA ASP A 178 -2.96 -8.49 -17.49
C ASP A 178 -2.10 -7.25 -17.75
N SER A 179 -0.77 -7.38 -17.73
CA SER A 179 0.15 -6.30 -18.11
C SER A 179 0.07 -5.94 -19.61
N LEU A 180 -0.26 -6.90 -20.48
CA LEU A 180 -0.48 -6.66 -21.91
C LEU A 180 -1.85 -6.03 -22.26
N LYS A 181 -2.89 -6.21 -21.42
CA LYS A 181 -4.22 -5.61 -21.65
C LYS A 181 -4.23 -4.08 -21.65
N ILE A 182 -3.22 -3.45 -21.03
CA ILE A 182 -3.18 -1.99 -20.78
C ILE A 182 -2.66 -1.21 -22.01
N TRP A 183 -2.16 -1.90 -23.03
CA TRP A 183 -1.63 -1.34 -24.27
C TRP A 183 -2.71 -1.24 -25.35
N PRO A 184 -2.85 -0.10 -26.06
CA PRO A 184 -3.61 -0.05 -27.31
C PRO A 184 -3.05 -1.05 -28.33
N GLU A 185 -3.91 -1.70 -29.12
CA GLU A 185 -3.48 -2.61 -30.19
C GLU A 185 -2.49 -1.93 -31.18
N GLU A 186 -2.64 -0.62 -31.37
CA GLU A 186 -1.77 0.21 -32.21
C GLU A 186 -0.34 0.29 -31.69
N GLU A 187 -0.14 0.41 -30.37
CA GLU A 187 1.20 0.52 -29.74
C GLU A 187 1.90 -0.85 -29.63
N LYS A 188 1.14 -1.97 -29.53
CA LYS A 188 1.73 -3.31 -29.30
C LYS A 188 2.70 -3.76 -30.41
N ASN A 189 2.43 -3.37 -31.65
CA ASN A 189 3.22 -3.79 -32.81
C ASN A 189 4.58 -3.08 -32.94
N ASP A 190 4.78 -1.97 -32.21
CA ASP A 190 6.02 -1.17 -32.26
C ASP A 190 7.08 -1.67 -31.26
N TYR A 191 6.63 -2.20 -30.11
CA TYR A 191 7.50 -2.69 -29.03
C TYR A 191 7.70 -4.21 -29.02
N MET A 192 6.83 -4.98 -29.64
CA MET A 192 6.98 -6.43 -29.80
C MET A 192 7.12 -6.78 -31.28
N LYS A 193 8.09 -7.63 -31.63
CA LYS A 193 8.15 -8.20 -32.98
C LYS A 193 6.81 -8.91 -33.25
N LYS A 194 6.17 -8.59 -34.37
CA LYS A 194 4.82 -9.06 -34.74
C LYS A 194 4.60 -10.57 -34.50
N GLY A 195 5.57 -11.41 -34.86
CA GLY A 195 5.50 -12.86 -34.67
C GLY A 195 5.61 -13.36 -33.21
N ASP A 196 6.07 -12.54 -32.26
CA ASP A 196 6.04 -12.87 -30.83
C ASP A 196 4.72 -12.42 -30.18
N TYR A 197 4.03 -11.42 -30.74
CA TYR A 197 2.67 -11.05 -30.34
C TYR A 197 1.62 -12.04 -30.86
N GLU A 198 1.78 -12.53 -32.09
CA GLU A 198 0.85 -13.50 -32.71
C GLU A 198 0.82 -14.84 -31.96
N LYS A 199 1.97 -15.34 -31.48
CA LYS A 199 2.06 -16.53 -30.60
C LYS A 199 1.30 -16.41 -29.28
N LEU A 200 1.04 -15.18 -28.82
CA LEU A 200 0.27 -14.93 -27.59
C LEU A 200 -1.25 -14.83 -27.85
N LYS A 201 -1.65 -14.78 -29.12
CA LYS A 201 -3.04 -14.91 -29.56
C LYS A 201 -3.40 -16.35 -29.92
N GLU A 202 -2.42 -17.24 -30.05
CA GLU A 202 -2.68 -18.67 -30.19
C GLU A 202 -3.48 -19.15 -28.96
N PRO A 203 -4.61 -19.87 -29.15
CA PRO A 203 -5.36 -20.40 -28.03
C PRO A 203 -4.47 -21.39 -27.27
N ASP A 204 -4.54 -21.30 -25.93
CA ASP A 204 -3.81 -22.13 -24.98
C ASP A 204 -3.79 -23.60 -25.45
N PRO A 205 -2.63 -24.27 -25.59
CA PRO A 205 -2.53 -25.62 -26.16
C PRO A 205 -3.16 -26.66 -25.23
N LYS A 206 -4.50 -26.71 -25.23
CA LYS A 206 -5.41 -27.48 -24.36
C LYS A 206 -4.72 -28.00 -23.11
N LEU A 207 -4.35 -27.08 -22.23
CA LEU A 207 -3.58 -27.41 -21.05
C LEU A 207 -4.53 -28.09 -20.05
N ILE A 208 -4.54 -29.42 -20.08
CA ILE A 208 -5.32 -30.27 -19.17
C ILE A 208 -4.67 -30.19 -17.79
N TYR A 209 -4.94 -29.09 -17.08
CA TYR A 209 -4.72 -29.03 -15.66
C TYR A 209 -5.69 -30.00 -14.99
N GLU A 210 -5.19 -31.14 -14.51
CA GLU A 210 -5.83 -31.80 -13.38
C GLU A 210 -5.80 -30.83 -12.21
N ILE A 211 -6.93 -30.16 -11.98
CA ILE A 211 -7.17 -29.44 -10.74
C ILE A 211 -7.27 -30.51 -9.64
N LYS A 212 -6.12 -30.87 -9.06
CA LYS A 212 -6.10 -31.51 -7.75
C LYS A 212 -6.57 -30.46 -6.76
N GLU A 213 -7.87 -30.44 -6.53
CA GLU A 213 -8.47 -29.70 -5.42
C GLU A 213 -7.70 -30.10 -4.16
N ILE A 214 -6.90 -29.17 -3.64
CA ILE A 214 -6.32 -29.31 -2.31
C ILE A 214 -7.54 -29.24 -1.38
N PRO A 215 -7.92 -30.32 -0.68
CA PRO A 215 -9.12 -30.30 0.13
C PRO A 215 -8.93 -29.24 1.23
N VAL A 216 -9.68 -28.15 1.11
CA VAL A 216 -9.76 -27.15 2.17
C VAL A 216 -10.34 -27.88 3.36
N SER A 217 -9.53 -28.07 4.41
CA SER A 217 -9.95 -28.81 5.60
C SER A 217 -11.17 -28.12 6.21
N GLU A 218 -12.34 -28.74 6.09
CA GLU A 218 -13.57 -28.21 6.69
C GLU A 218 -13.35 -27.99 8.19
N PHE A 219 -13.79 -26.82 8.66
CA PHE A 219 -13.56 -26.39 10.04
C PHE A 219 -14.48 -27.18 11.00
N SER A 220 -14.06 -28.39 11.36
CA SER A 220 -14.79 -29.22 12.31
C SER A 220 -14.59 -28.73 13.75
N PHE A 221 -15.62 -28.87 14.60
CA PHE A 221 -15.56 -28.51 16.03
C PHE A 221 -14.52 -29.31 16.83
N SER A 222 -13.91 -30.36 16.25
CA SER A 222 -12.82 -31.11 16.86
C SER A 222 -11.43 -30.53 16.59
N ASP A 223 -11.30 -29.47 15.78
CA ASP A 223 -10.00 -28.88 15.45
C ASP A 223 -9.47 -28.00 16.59
N LYS A 224 -8.17 -28.11 16.89
CA LYS A 224 -7.47 -27.40 17.98
C LYS A 224 -7.55 -25.87 17.86
N ARG A 225 -7.88 -25.36 16.67
CA ARG A 225 -8.15 -23.94 16.40
C ARG A 225 -9.43 -23.45 17.08
N ALA A 226 -10.45 -24.31 17.24
CA ALA A 226 -11.69 -23.94 17.93
C ALA A 226 -11.45 -23.64 19.42
N ILE A 227 -10.53 -24.36 20.08
CA ILE A 227 -10.11 -24.10 21.47
C ILE A 227 -9.51 -22.70 21.58
N ILE A 228 -8.65 -22.30 20.64
CA ILE A 228 -8.03 -20.97 20.59
C ILE A 228 -9.09 -19.88 20.41
N LEU A 229 -10.07 -20.08 19.53
CA LEU A 229 -11.18 -19.15 19.34
C LEU A 229 -12.05 -18.99 20.60
N ILE A 230 -12.40 -20.10 21.26
CA ILE A 230 -13.16 -20.08 22.53
C ILE A 230 -12.39 -19.31 23.61
N LEU A 231 -11.08 -19.57 23.75
CA LEU A 231 -10.23 -18.85 24.69
C LEU A 231 -10.20 -17.35 24.40
N PHE A 232 -10.01 -16.93 23.15
CA PHE A 232 -10.04 -15.51 22.78
C PHE A 232 -11.42 -14.88 22.98
N SER A 233 -12.53 -15.59 22.72
CA SER A 233 -13.87 -15.10 22.99
C SER A 233 -14.10 -14.86 24.49
N LEU A 234 -13.69 -15.80 25.35
CA LEU A 234 -13.78 -15.65 26.80
C LEU A 234 -12.88 -14.51 27.32
N TRP A 235 -11.68 -14.35 26.75
CA TRP A 235 -10.77 -13.24 27.07
C TRP A 235 -11.33 -11.88 26.64
N GLY A 236 -11.94 -11.82 25.46
CA GLY A 236 -12.65 -10.63 24.97
C GLY A 236 -13.79 -10.22 25.89
N ILE A 237 -14.63 -11.17 26.33
CA ILE A 237 -15.71 -10.93 27.30
C ILE A 237 -15.14 -10.46 28.65
N PHE A 238 -14.03 -11.02 29.11
CA PHE A 238 -13.38 -10.56 30.34
C PHE A 238 -12.84 -9.14 30.22
N LEU A 239 -12.22 -8.78 29.09
CA LEU A 239 -11.72 -7.43 28.83
C LEU A 239 -12.85 -6.40 28.65
N THR A 240 -13.95 -6.74 27.99
CA THR A 240 -15.11 -5.84 27.90
C THR A 240 -15.77 -5.66 29.26
N LEU A 241 -15.88 -6.71 30.09
CA LEU A 241 -16.36 -6.58 31.47
C LEU A 241 -15.43 -5.71 32.34
N LEU A 242 -14.10 -5.82 32.19
CA LEU A 242 -13.15 -4.93 32.87
C LEU A 242 -13.26 -3.48 32.40
N PHE A 243 -13.41 -3.25 31.10
CA PHE A 243 -13.58 -1.91 30.54
C PHE A 243 -14.91 -1.29 30.99
N LEU A 244 -16.01 -2.03 30.89
CA LEU A 244 -17.32 -1.62 31.39
C LEU A 244 -17.33 -1.40 32.89
N TYR A 245 -16.64 -2.22 33.69
CA TYR A 245 -16.47 -2.00 35.14
C TYR A 245 -15.67 -0.73 35.45
N LYS A 246 -14.67 -0.39 34.62
CA LYS A 246 -13.91 0.86 34.73
C LYS A 246 -14.74 2.09 34.32
N MET A 247 -15.69 1.92 33.38
CA MET A 247 -16.56 2.98 32.85
C MET A 247 -17.92 3.10 33.54
N THR A 248 -18.38 2.12 34.32
CA THR A 248 -19.65 2.25 35.06
C THR A 248 -19.47 3.13 36.31
N PRO A 249 -20.36 4.11 36.58
CA PRO A 249 -20.29 4.96 37.77
C PRO A 249 -20.62 4.21 39.09
N PHE A 250 -20.67 2.89 39.07
CA PHE A 250 -20.93 2.04 40.24
C PHE A 250 -19.81 2.10 41.30
N ARG A 251 -18.58 2.49 40.93
CA ARG A 251 -17.50 2.76 41.90
C ARG A 251 -17.85 3.91 42.86
N SER A 252 -18.61 4.91 42.38
CA SER A 252 -19.17 5.99 43.21
C SER A 252 -20.44 5.57 43.94
N TRP A 253 -21.25 4.67 43.37
CA TRP A 253 -22.47 4.17 44.01
C TRP A 253 -22.19 3.27 45.23
N ILE A 254 -21.17 2.40 45.16
CA ILE A 254 -20.79 1.52 46.27
C ILE A 254 -20.12 2.31 47.41
N SER A 255 -19.26 3.28 47.08
CA SER A 255 -18.61 4.15 48.08
C SER A 255 -19.61 5.12 48.74
N SER A 256 -20.53 5.72 47.99
CA SER A 256 -21.58 6.60 48.56
C SER A 256 -22.58 5.89 49.46
N LYS A 257 -22.77 4.56 49.32
CA LYS A 257 -23.58 3.76 50.26
C LYS A 257 -22.89 3.47 51.61
N LEU A 258 -21.56 3.53 51.66
CA LEU A 258 -20.76 3.26 52.87
C LEU A 258 -20.19 4.52 53.53
N GLY A 259 -20.28 5.69 52.88
CA GLY A 259 -19.63 6.95 53.30
C GLY A 259 -20.54 8.09 53.74
N LYS A 260 -21.70 7.84 54.37
CA LYS A 260 -22.57 8.94 54.86
C LYS A 260 -22.04 9.56 56.18
N LYS A 261 -21.17 10.58 56.09
CA LYS A 261 -21.06 11.68 57.09
C LYS A 261 -20.14 12.83 56.64
N LYS A 262 -20.71 14.06 56.68
CA LYS A 262 -20.07 15.41 56.60
C LYS A 262 -19.32 15.77 55.29
N ILE A 263 -19.23 17.01 54.81
CA ILE A 263 -20.03 18.27 54.80
C ILE A 263 -19.13 19.35 54.12
N ILE A 264 -19.63 20.07 53.10
CA ILE A 264 -19.25 21.45 52.64
C ILE A 264 -17.74 21.71 52.31
N LYS A 265 -17.29 22.14 51.12
CA LYS A 265 -17.67 23.36 50.37
C LYS A 265 -17.12 23.44 48.93
N ASP A 266 -17.88 24.14 48.09
CA ASP A 266 -17.64 24.81 46.79
C ASP A 266 -16.20 25.11 46.33
N SER A 267 -15.95 24.83 45.04
CA SER A 267 -15.53 25.86 44.07
C SER A 267 -15.93 25.46 42.65
N PHE A 268 -16.93 26.13 42.07
CA PHE A 268 -17.22 26.02 40.64
C PHE A 268 -16.08 26.67 39.85
N ASN A 269 -15.62 26.00 38.79
CA ASN A 269 -15.19 26.72 37.60
C ASN A 269 -15.67 25.93 36.38
N GLU A 270 -16.66 26.50 35.70
CA GLU A 270 -17.36 25.94 34.56
C GLU A 270 -16.72 26.50 33.29
N GLN A 271 -16.10 25.64 32.49
CA GLN A 271 -15.94 25.91 31.07
C GLN A 271 -16.13 24.60 30.31
N SER A 272 -17.29 24.53 29.67
CA SER A 272 -17.79 23.41 28.88
C SER A 272 -16.99 23.19 27.59
N ASP A 273 -16.67 21.92 27.35
CA ASP A 273 -17.04 21.13 26.17
C ASP A 273 -16.91 21.75 24.77
N ASP A 274 -16.11 21.08 23.93
CA ASP A 274 -16.50 20.77 22.54
C ASP A 274 -16.00 19.35 22.19
N GLU A 275 -16.84 18.35 22.42
CA GLU A 275 -16.64 16.98 21.94
C GLU A 275 -17.18 16.85 20.50
N THR A 276 -16.36 17.22 19.50
CA THR A 276 -16.66 16.96 18.07
C THR A 276 -15.43 16.51 17.27
N LEU A 277 -14.74 15.44 17.72
CA LEU A 277 -13.56 14.91 17.01
C LEU A 277 -13.58 13.41 16.61
N ASP A 278 -14.37 12.55 17.26
CA ASP A 278 -14.25 11.09 17.04
C ASP A 278 -14.78 10.60 15.68
N ASP A 279 -15.84 11.21 15.13
CA ASP A 279 -16.47 10.79 13.85
C ASP A 279 -15.55 10.98 12.62
N VAL A 280 -14.53 11.83 12.70
CA VAL A 280 -13.61 12.08 11.57
C VAL A 280 -12.48 11.04 11.52
N TYR A 281 -11.95 10.62 12.67
CA TYR A 281 -10.85 9.67 12.75
C TYR A 281 -11.25 8.26 12.31
N GLU A 282 -12.44 7.78 12.70
CA GLU A 282 -12.96 6.49 12.21
C GLU A 282 -13.15 6.48 10.69
N SER A 283 -13.40 7.64 10.06
CA SER A 283 -13.52 7.72 8.59
C SER A 283 -12.16 7.60 7.88
N MET A 284 -11.08 8.18 8.41
CA MET A 284 -9.77 8.14 7.75
C MET A 284 -9.07 6.79 7.89
N ASP A 285 -9.13 6.17 9.07
CA ASP A 285 -8.47 4.89 9.31
C ASP A 285 -9.16 3.74 8.55
N ARG A 286 -10.51 3.69 8.64
CA ARG A 286 -11.31 2.75 7.84
C ARG A 286 -11.14 2.98 6.34
N ASN A 287 -10.90 4.20 5.85
CA ASN A 287 -10.62 4.45 4.43
C ASN A 287 -9.16 4.18 4.02
N MET A 288 -8.24 4.02 4.98
CA MET A 288 -6.86 3.59 4.72
C MET A 288 -6.75 2.06 4.72
N GLU A 289 -7.57 1.35 5.51
CA GLU A 289 -7.77 -0.11 5.40
C GLU A 289 -8.70 -0.51 4.23
N ASN A 290 -9.76 0.27 3.96
CA ASN A 290 -10.61 0.14 2.77
C ASN A 290 -10.00 0.79 1.52
N ALA A 291 -8.73 1.18 1.56
CA ALA A 291 -7.89 1.20 0.37
C ALA A 291 -7.63 -0.26 -0.05
N GLU A 292 -8.71 -0.91 -0.52
CA GLU A 292 -8.73 -2.22 -1.14
C GLU A 292 -7.47 -2.37 -2.00
N TYR A 293 -6.76 -3.50 -1.84
CA TYR A 293 -5.46 -3.82 -2.45
C TYR A 293 -5.54 -3.88 -3.98
N SER A 294 -5.83 -2.74 -4.58
CA SER A 294 -5.95 -2.42 -5.99
C SER A 294 -4.55 -2.23 -6.57
N ILE A 295 -3.74 -3.27 -6.39
CA ILE A 295 -2.79 -3.67 -7.42
C ILE A 295 -3.65 -3.84 -8.68
N SER A 296 -3.67 -2.80 -9.51
CA SER A 296 -4.62 -2.63 -10.62
C SER A 296 -4.33 -3.62 -11.76
N TYR A 297 -4.72 -4.87 -11.52
CA TYR A 297 -4.89 -5.96 -12.48
C TYR A 297 -6.34 -6.44 -12.31
N ASN A 298 -7.21 -6.04 -13.26
CA ASN A 298 -8.67 -6.13 -13.15
C ASN A 298 -9.18 -7.49 -12.65
N THR A 299 -10.03 -7.45 -11.62
CA THR A 299 -10.88 -8.56 -11.18
C THR A 299 -12.34 -8.36 -11.63
N ASP A 300 -12.55 -8.18 -12.94
CA ASP A 300 -13.88 -8.25 -13.56
C ASP A 300 -14.15 -9.68 -14.05
N TRP A 301 -14.49 -10.58 -13.12
CA TRP A 301 -14.88 -11.97 -13.43
C TRP A 301 -16.40 -12.10 -13.37
N ASN A 302 -17.10 -11.61 -14.40
CA ASN A 302 -18.53 -11.85 -14.56
C ASN A 302 -18.77 -13.30 -15.01
N SER A 303 -19.19 -14.13 -14.07
CA SER A 303 -19.79 -15.44 -14.34
C SER A 303 -21.16 -15.25 -15.00
N ALA A 304 -21.22 -15.38 -16.32
CA ALA A 304 -22.48 -15.60 -17.05
C ALA A 304 -22.53 -17.07 -17.51
N ARG A 305 -23.64 -17.74 -17.18
CA ARG A 305 -24.09 -18.98 -17.83
C ARG A 305 -24.67 -18.67 -19.21
#